data_AF-A0A2T2VLV2-F1
#
_entry.id   AF-A0A2T2VLV2-F1
#
_cell.length_a   1.000
_cell.length_b   1.000
_cell.length_c   1.000
_cell.angle_alpha   90.00
_cell.angle_beta   90.00
_cell.angle_gamma   90.00
#
_symmetry.space_group_name_H-M   'P 1'
#
loop_
_entity.id
_entity.type
_entity.pdbx_description
1 polymer ?
#
loop_
_entity_poly.entity_id
_entity_poly.type
_entity_poly.pdbx_seq_one_letter_code
_entity_poly.pdbx_strand_id
1 'polypeptide(L)'
;MKKFLLTALIVFASTAGYAQKIDVDKDSGLITVDGRSYAKLIKENAPGQLGINKNFTITNLAGDELLYFVFTQEPERNRMGYETGKILTYYTLNFINSGGTGRRNGTMRAGGAAKLVAKNKLIVDGQIDPAAEKKFLLKYRNR
;
A
#
# COMPACT_ATOMS: atom_id res chain seq x y z
N MET A 1 52.18 29.88 14.76
CA MET A 1 51.70 28.88 13.78
C MET A 1 50.46 28.21 14.34
N LYS A 2 49.37 28.21 13.57
CA LYS A 2 48.00 27.92 14.02
C LYS A 2 47.84 26.44 14.40
N LYS A 3 47.48 26.17 15.67
CA LYS A 3 47.01 24.86 16.12
C LYS A 3 45.57 24.70 15.61
N PHE A 4 45.38 23.96 14.52
CA PHE A 4 44.06 23.60 14.03
C PHE A 4 43.51 22.47 14.90
N LEU A 5 42.50 22.78 15.71
CA LEU A 5 41.68 21.79 16.38
C LEU A 5 41.00 20.90 15.34
N LEU A 6 41.37 19.63 15.34
CA LEU A 6 40.60 18.56 14.71
C LEU A 6 39.39 18.27 15.61
N THR A 7 38.22 18.78 15.25
CA THR A 7 36.95 18.37 15.85
C THR A 7 36.05 17.82 14.76
N ALA A 8 36.35 16.61 14.29
CA ALA A 8 35.44 15.84 13.45
C ALA A 8 34.40 15.18 14.36
N LEU A 9 33.29 15.87 14.61
CA LEU A 9 32.11 15.29 15.24
C LEU A 9 31.41 14.39 14.23
N ILE A 10 31.85 13.14 14.13
CA ILE A 10 31.14 12.12 13.35
C ILE A 10 29.91 11.73 14.16
N VAL A 11 28.78 12.39 13.89
CA VAL A 11 27.47 11.89 14.29
C VAL A 11 27.18 10.68 13.39
N PHE A 12 27.67 9.51 13.79
CA PHE A 12 27.08 8.24 13.35
C PHE A 12 25.70 8.17 13.98
N ALA A 13 24.72 8.80 13.33
CA ALA A 13 23.32 8.47 13.54
C ALA A 13 23.17 7.03 13.06
N SER A 14 23.35 6.08 13.97
CA SER A 14 22.99 4.69 13.79
C SER A 14 21.51 4.67 13.45
N THR A 15 21.19 4.62 12.16
CA THR A 15 19.84 4.32 11.67
C THR A 15 19.60 2.85 11.99
N ALA A 16 19.32 2.55 13.25
CA ALA A 16 18.70 1.30 13.63
C ALA A 16 17.44 1.20 12.76
N GLY A 17 17.41 0.19 11.91
CA GLY A 17 16.30 -0.10 11.01
C GLY A 17 15.08 -0.55 11.81
N TYR A 18 14.49 0.37 12.57
CA TYR A 18 13.23 0.14 13.23
C TYR A 18 12.19 -0.11 12.14
N ALA A 19 11.55 -1.27 12.19
CA ALA A 19 10.43 -1.58 11.33
C ALA A 19 9.36 -0.51 11.55
N GLN A 20 8.98 0.22 10.48
CA GLN A 20 7.95 1.26 10.55
C GLN A 20 6.69 0.71 11.23
N LYS A 21 6.26 1.36 12.31
CA LYS A 21 5.02 1.04 13.00
C LYS A 21 3.88 1.64 12.20
N ILE A 22 3.07 0.77 11.59
CA ILE A 22 1.92 1.18 10.78
C ILE A 22 0.68 0.75 11.52
N ASP A 23 -0.20 1.70 11.79
CA ASP A 23 -1.48 1.48 12.45
C ASP A 23 -2.63 2.06 11.63
N VAL A 24 -3.82 1.48 11.79
CA VAL A 24 -5.04 1.92 11.11
C VAL A 24 -6.14 2.03 12.14
N ASP A 25 -6.56 3.27 12.40
CA ASP A 25 -7.70 3.51 13.26
C ASP A 25 -8.96 2.87 12.68
N LYS A 26 -9.71 2.16 13.52
CA LYS A 26 -10.82 1.31 13.04
C LYS A 26 -12.03 2.14 12.61
N ASP A 27 -12.24 3.27 13.26
CA ASP A 27 -13.46 4.08 13.15
C ASP A 27 -13.28 5.16 12.09
N SER A 28 -12.18 5.92 12.16
CA SER A 28 -11.86 6.99 11.21
C SER A 28 -11.15 6.51 9.94
N GLY A 29 -10.58 5.29 9.97
CA GLY A 29 -9.73 4.79 8.89
C GLY A 29 -8.38 5.50 8.77
N LEU A 30 -8.00 6.35 9.73
CA LEU A 30 -6.73 7.06 9.71
C LEU A 30 -5.56 6.07 9.74
N ILE A 31 -4.69 6.16 8.72
CA ILE A 31 -3.41 5.45 8.68
C ILE A 31 -2.38 6.32 9.36
N THR A 32 -1.71 5.77 10.38
CA THR A 32 -0.52 6.39 10.98
C THR A 32 0.73 5.58 10.70
N VAL A 33 1.83 6.28 10.45
CA VAL A 33 3.17 5.70 10.27
C VAL A 33 4.08 6.34 11.31
N ASP A 34 4.62 5.52 12.21
CA ASP A 34 5.48 5.96 13.31
C ASP A 34 4.83 7.09 14.15
N GLY A 35 3.52 6.97 14.37
CA GLY A 35 2.71 7.93 15.14
C GLY A 35 2.30 9.20 14.39
N ARG A 36 2.66 9.34 13.11
CA ARG A 36 2.29 10.49 12.27
C ARG A 36 1.15 10.13 11.32
N SER A 37 0.17 11.01 11.18
CA SER A 37 -0.90 10.87 10.19
C SER A 37 -0.32 10.82 8.78
N TYR A 38 -0.73 9.82 8.00
CA TYR A 38 -0.17 9.54 6.68
C TYR A 38 -1.22 9.64 5.58
N ALA A 39 -2.35 8.94 5.74
CA ALA A 39 -3.43 8.84 4.77
C ALA A 39 -4.71 8.38 5.47
N LYS A 40 -5.83 8.31 4.76
CA LYS A 40 -7.04 7.64 5.26
C LYS A 40 -7.38 6.43 4.39
N LEU A 41 -8.02 5.45 5.00
CA LEU A 41 -8.47 4.22 4.37
C LEU A 41 -9.96 4.04 4.58
N ILE A 42 -10.70 4.01 3.48
CA ILE A 42 -12.13 3.75 3.44
C ILE A 42 -12.33 2.28 3.09
N LYS A 43 -13.30 1.62 3.74
CA LYS A 43 -13.62 0.20 3.55
C LYS A 43 -15.04 0.08 3.04
N GLU A 44 -15.21 -0.70 1.99
CA GLU A 44 -16.52 -0.99 1.42
C GLU A 44 -16.70 -2.49 1.23
N ASN A 45 -17.92 -3.00 1.25
CA ASN A 45 -18.15 -4.42 0.98
C ASN A 45 -17.79 -4.73 -0.47
N ALA A 46 -16.97 -5.76 -0.70
CA ALA A 46 -16.76 -6.25 -2.04
C ALA A 46 -18.09 -6.84 -2.57
N PRO A 47 -18.52 -6.52 -3.81
CA PRO A 47 -19.75 -7.04 -4.37
C PRO A 47 -19.80 -8.58 -4.36
N GLY A 48 -20.93 -9.15 -3.96
CA GLY A 48 -21.14 -10.60 -3.93
C GLY A 48 -20.36 -11.37 -2.83
N GLN A 49 -19.73 -10.68 -1.88
CA GLN A 49 -18.87 -11.30 -0.86
C GLN A 49 -19.47 -11.39 0.55
N LEU A 50 -20.79 -11.15 0.69
CA LEU A 50 -21.53 -11.18 1.97
C LEU A 50 -20.84 -10.39 3.10
N GLY A 51 -20.11 -9.33 2.74
CA GLY A 51 -19.37 -8.49 3.69
C GLY A 51 -18.09 -9.11 4.28
N ILE A 52 -17.67 -10.30 3.86
CA ILE A 52 -16.43 -10.96 4.32
C ILE A 52 -15.21 -10.24 3.76
N ASN A 53 -15.18 -10.08 2.43
CA ASN A 53 -14.13 -9.34 1.73
C ASN A 53 -14.56 -7.90 1.49
N LYS A 54 -13.59 -6.99 1.52
CA LYS A 54 -13.80 -5.55 1.39
C LYS A 54 -13.02 -4.99 0.21
N ASN A 55 -13.53 -3.95 -0.42
CA ASN A 55 -12.70 -3.04 -1.21
C ASN A 55 -12.09 -1.99 -0.29
N PHE A 56 -10.96 -1.43 -0.70
CA PHE A 56 -10.30 -0.36 0.04
C PHE A 56 -10.01 0.83 -0.86
N THR A 57 -10.35 2.02 -0.40
CA THR A 57 -9.94 3.28 -1.02
C THR A 57 -8.95 3.97 -0.12
N ILE A 58 -7.84 4.43 -0.69
CA ILE A 58 -6.85 5.23 0.02
C ILE A 58 -6.97 6.67 -0.45
N THR A 59 -7.09 7.57 0.51
CA THR A 59 -7.18 9.01 0.27
C THR A 59 -6.04 9.73 0.99
N ASN A 60 -5.71 10.93 0.51
CA ASN A 60 -4.88 11.84 1.28
C ASN A 60 -5.64 12.36 2.52
N LEU A 61 -4.97 13.15 3.36
CA LEU A 61 -5.61 13.69 4.58
C LEU A 61 -6.73 14.69 4.29
N ALA A 62 -6.69 15.36 3.12
CA ALA A 62 -7.72 16.28 2.64
C ALA A 62 -8.97 15.56 2.13
N GLY A 63 -8.86 14.27 1.78
CA GLY A 63 -9.96 13.45 1.28
C GLY A 63 -9.87 13.09 -0.20
N ASP A 64 -8.87 13.58 -0.93
CA ASP A 64 -8.70 13.24 -2.35
C ASP A 64 -8.30 11.77 -2.48
N GLU A 65 -9.00 11.04 -3.34
CA GLU A 65 -8.73 9.64 -3.60
C GLU A 65 -7.43 9.49 -4.40
N LEU A 66 -6.63 8.48 -4.06
CA LEU A 66 -5.31 8.26 -4.66
C LEU A 66 -5.18 6.86 -5.30
N LEU A 67 -5.75 5.85 -4.64
CA LEU A 67 -5.57 4.44 -5.00
C LEU A 67 -6.76 3.61 -4.53
N TYR A 68 -7.25 2.72 -5.38
CA TYR A 68 -8.25 1.71 -5.02
C TYR A 68 -7.66 0.30 -5.00
N PHE A 69 -8.16 -0.51 -4.07
CA PHE A 69 -7.96 -1.94 -4.02
C PHE A 69 -9.32 -2.62 -4.20
N VAL A 70 -9.51 -3.24 -5.35
CA VAL A 70 -10.75 -3.93 -5.72
C VAL A 70 -10.55 -5.42 -5.56
N PHE A 71 -11.33 -6.05 -4.69
CA PHE A 71 -11.29 -7.49 -4.51
C PHE A 71 -11.94 -8.21 -5.70
N THR A 72 -11.31 -9.30 -6.14
CA THR A 72 -11.83 -10.16 -7.19
C THR A 72 -11.68 -11.61 -6.79
N GLN A 73 -12.72 -12.39 -7.11
CA GLN A 73 -12.77 -13.83 -6.94
C GLN A 73 -13.22 -14.45 -8.26
N GLU A 74 -12.43 -15.36 -8.81
CA GLU A 74 -12.71 -16.02 -10.09
C GLU A 74 -12.27 -17.49 -10.06
N PRO A 75 -12.87 -18.37 -10.88
CA PRO A 75 -12.38 -19.73 -11.03
C PRO A 75 -10.93 -19.76 -11.53
N GLU A 76 -10.08 -20.58 -10.90
CA GLU A 76 -8.73 -20.82 -11.38
C GLU A 76 -8.79 -21.67 -12.65
N ARG A 77 -8.17 -21.18 -13.73
CA ARG A 77 -8.03 -21.92 -14.98
C ARG A 77 -6.59 -22.42 -15.17
N ASN A 78 -6.44 -23.63 -15.68
CA ASN A 78 -5.14 -24.16 -16.08
C ASN A 78 -4.66 -23.54 -17.40
N ARG A 79 -3.46 -23.92 -17.86
CA ARG A 79 -2.88 -23.40 -19.12
C ARG A 79 -3.72 -23.66 -20.37
N MET A 80 -4.60 -24.64 -20.33
CA MET A 80 -5.50 -25.00 -21.43
C MET A 80 -6.87 -24.30 -21.31
N GLY A 81 -7.08 -23.47 -20.28
CA GLY A 81 -8.31 -22.73 -20.06
C GLY A 81 -9.39 -23.48 -19.29
N TYR A 82 -9.15 -24.73 -18.86
CA TYR A 82 -10.10 -25.50 -18.07
C TYR A 82 -10.07 -25.09 -16.59
N GLU A 83 -11.24 -25.01 -15.98
CA GLU A 83 -11.36 -24.77 -14.54
C GLU A 83 -10.73 -25.93 -13.75
N THR A 84 -9.92 -25.59 -12.75
CA THR A 84 -9.24 -26.56 -11.89
C THR A 84 -10.07 -26.97 -10.68
N GLY A 85 -11.25 -26.36 -10.51
CA GLY A 85 -12.07 -26.45 -9.30
C GLY A 85 -11.58 -25.58 -8.14
N LYS A 86 -10.45 -24.86 -8.30
CA LYS A 86 -9.96 -23.88 -7.31
C LYS A 86 -10.48 -22.49 -7.61
N ILE A 87 -10.44 -21.62 -6.61
CA ILE A 87 -10.82 -20.22 -6.71
C ILE A 87 -9.58 -19.35 -6.54
N LEU A 88 -9.33 -18.49 -7.53
CA LEU A 88 -8.36 -17.41 -7.42
C LEU A 88 -9.01 -16.24 -6.69
N THR A 89 -8.32 -15.72 -5.69
CA THR A 89 -8.67 -14.48 -5.03
C THR A 89 -7.51 -13.52 -5.14
N TYR A 90 -7.80 -12.26 -5.43
CA TYR A 90 -6.79 -11.22 -5.53
C TYR A 90 -7.41 -9.84 -5.37
N TYR A 91 -6.55 -8.85 -5.23
CA TYR A 91 -6.91 -7.44 -5.34
C TYR A 91 -6.27 -6.85 -6.59
N THR A 92 -7.07 -6.13 -7.37
CA THR A 92 -6.59 -5.20 -8.38
C THR A 92 -6.34 -3.86 -7.71
N LEU A 93 -5.15 -3.32 -7.90
CA LEU A 93 -4.72 -2.02 -7.39
C LEU A 93 -4.79 -1.02 -8.54
N ASN A 94 -5.52 0.07 -8.39
CA ASN A 94 -5.73 1.07 -9.42
C ASN A 94 -5.29 2.45 -8.93
N PHE A 95 -4.21 2.98 -9.48
CA PHE A 95 -3.71 4.33 -9.20
C PHE A 95 -4.51 5.33 -10.03
N ILE A 96 -5.12 6.32 -9.38
CA ILE A 96 -6.14 7.16 -10.02
C ILE A 96 -5.51 8.07 -11.08
N ASN A 97 -4.48 8.82 -10.72
CA ASN A 97 -3.92 9.85 -11.60
C ASN A 97 -3.17 9.27 -12.80
N SER A 98 -2.44 8.17 -12.60
CA SER A 98 -1.63 7.55 -13.65
C SER A 98 -2.40 6.53 -14.48
N GLY A 99 -3.53 6.02 -13.97
CA GLY A 99 -4.20 4.83 -14.50
C GLY A 99 -3.40 3.53 -14.33
N GLY A 100 -2.31 3.56 -13.55
CA GLY A 100 -1.45 2.41 -13.30
C GLY A 100 -2.21 1.29 -12.58
N THR A 101 -2.02 0.05 -13.03
CA THR A 101 -2.69 -1.12 -12.42
C THR A 101 -1.73 -2.20 -11.99
N GLY A 102 -2.01 -2.82 -10.84
CA GLY A 102 -1.27 -3.97 -10.32
C GLY A 102 -2.18 -5.01 -9.70
N ARG A 103 -1.62 -6.18 -9.35
CA ARG A 103 -2.33 -7.28 -8.71
C ARG A 103 -1.59 -7.78 -7.48
N ARG A 104 -2.36 -8.01 -6.42
CA ARG A 104 -1.88 -8.65 -5.20
C ARG A 104 -2.78 -9.84 -4.88
N ASN A 105 -2.21 -11.04 -4.97
CA ASN A 105 -2.95 -12.28 -4.74
C ASN A 105 -3.37 -12.44 -3.28
N GLY A 106 -4.46 -13.20 -3.10
CA GLY A 106 -5.07 -13.52 -1.82
C GLY A 106 -5.91 -12.39 -1.23
N THR A 107 -6.50 -12.68 -0.06
CA THR A 107 -7.33 -11.73 0.70
C THR A 107 -6.49 -10.80 1.58
N MET A 108 -6.98 -9.62 1.92
CA MET A 108 -6.36 -8.75 2.93
C MET A 108 -7.40 -8.02 3.76
N ARG A 109 -6.96 -7.64 4.96
CA ARG A 109 -7.64 -6.68 5.82
C ARG A 109 -7.09 -5.28 5.57
N ALA A 110 -7.76 -4.27 6.13
CA ALA A 110 -7.36 -2.87 6.03
C ALA A 110 -5.88 -2.60 6.39
N GLY A 111 -5.37 -3.23 7.47
CA GLY A 111 -3.96 -3.12 7.85
C GLY A 111 -3.00 -3.64 6.77
N GLY A 112 -3.42 -4.60 5.96
CA GLY A 112 -2.66 -5.08 4.80
C GLY A 112 -2.57 -4.05 3.68
N ALA A 113 -3.69 -3.40 3.35
CA ALA A 113 -3.74 -2.32 2.36
C ALA A 113 -2.91 -1.11 2.82
N ALA A 114 -3.09 -0.66 4.07
CA ALA A 114 -2.28 0.42 4.65
C ALA A 114 -0.78 0.10 4.64
N LYS A 115 -0.40 -1.13 4.98
CA LYS A 115 0.99 -1.59 4.96
C LYS A 115 1.57 -1.62 3.55
N LEU A 116 0.78 -1.96 2.52
CA LEU A 116 1.22 -1.88 1.13
C LEU A 116 1.55 -0.44 0.74
N VAL A 117 0.69 0.52 1.08
CA VAL A 117 0.93 1.93 0.73
C VAL A 117 2.11 2.52 1.50
N ALA A 118 2.14 2.35 2.82
CA ALA A 118 3.16 2.95 3.67
C ALA A 118 4.56 2.37 3.45
N LYS A 119 4.70 1.03 3.39
CA LYS A 119 6.03 0.40 3.21
C LYS A 119 6.66 0.70 1.86
N ASN A 120 5.84 0.94 0.84
CA ASN A 120 6.33 1.30 -0.48
C ASN A 120 6.45 2.81 -0.67
N LYS A 121 6.18 3.62 0.38
CA LYS A 121 6.28 5.09 0.36
C LYS A 121 5.52 5.70 -0.81
N LEU A 122 4.33 5.15 -1.10
CA LEU A 122 3.57 5.55 -2.28
C LEU A 122 3.04 6.97 -2.18
N ILE A 123 2.91 7.53 -0.97
CA ILE A 123 2.33 8.86 -0.76
C ILE A 123 3.41 9.77 -0.16
N VAL A 124 3.67 10.89 -0.83
CA VAL A 124 4.56 11.97 -0.39
C VAL A 124 3.80 13.28 -0.58
N ASP A 125 3.76 14.11 0.45
CA ASP A 125 3.07 15.41 0.44
C ASP A 125 1.60 15.32 -0.06
N GLY A 126 0.91 14.24 0.31
CA GLY A 126 -0.49 14.01 -0.02
C GLY A 126 -0.75 13.57 -1.46
N GLN A 127 0.28 13.28 -2.25
CA GLN A 127 0.16 12.78 -3.63
C GLN A 127 0.89 11.45 -3.82
N ILE A 128 0.53 10.72 -4.87
CA ILE A 128 1.27 9.52 -5.26
C ILE A 128 2.66 9.94 -5.76
N ASP A 129 3.72 9.38 -5.18
CA ASP A 129 5.08 9.54 -5.69
C ASP A 129 5.27 8.70 -6.97
N PRO A 130 5.50 9.30 -8.14
CA PRO A 130 5.60 8.56 -9.40
C PRO A 130 6.75 7.54 -9.43
N ALA A 131 7.85 7.83 -8.73
CA ALA A 131 9.00 6.93 -8.67
C ALA A 131 8.68 5.67 -7.83
N ALA A 132 8.07 5.86 -6.66
CA ALA A 132 7.57 4.78 -5.82
C ALA A 132 6.49 3.97 -6.53
N GLU A 133 5.54 4.61 -7.21
CA GLU A 133 4.52 3.94 -8.00
C GLU A 133 5.13 3.05 -9.09
N LYS A 134 6.04 3.59 -9.91
CA LYS A 134 6.70 2.82 -10.96
C LYS A 134 7.39 1.58 -10.39
N LYS A 135 8.13 1.73 -9.28
CA LYS A 135 8.78 0.61 -8.59
C LYS A 135 7.76 -0.39 -8.04
N PHE A 136 6.66 0.09 -7.50
CA PHE A 136 5.58 -0.73 -6.97
C PHE A 136 4.93 -1.57 -8.07
N LEU A 137 4.58 -0.96 -9.20
CA LEU A 137 3.97 -1.65 -10.34
C LEU A 137 4.89 -2.68 -10.97
N LEU A 138 6.22 -2.49 -10.94
CA LEU A 138 7.17 -3.54 -11.36
C LEU A 138 7.11 -4.78 -10.46
N LYS A 139 6.85 -4.60 -9.16
CA LYS A 139 6.75 -5.70 -8.18
C LYS A 139 5.40 -6.40 -8.22
N TYR A 140 4.33 -5.66 -8.48
CA TYR A 140 2.94 -6.14 -8.45
C TYR A 140 2.31 -6.20 -9.84
N ARG A 141 3.12 -6.27 -10.91
CA ARG A 141 2.62 -6.32 -12.28
C ARG A 141 1.68 -7.51 -12.45
N ASN A 142 0.52 -7.28 -13.08
CA ASN A 142 -0.37 -8.36 -13.51
C ASN A 142 0.44 -9.36 -14.34
N ARG A 143 0.49 -10.61 -13.86
CA ARG A 143 0.93 -11.77 -14.63
C ARG A 143 -0.29 -12.56 -15.05
#